data_AF-A0A968VNT4-F1
#
_entry.id   AF-A0A968VNT4-F1
#
_cell.length_a   1.000
_cell.length_b   1.000
_cell.length_c   1.000
_cell.angle_alpha   90.00
_cell.angle_beta   90.00
_cell.angle_gamma   90.00
#
_symmetry.space_group_name_H-M   'P 1'
#
loop_
_entity.id
_entity.type
_entity.pdbx_description
1 polymer ?
#
loop_
_entity_poly.entity_id
_entity_poly.type
_entity_poly.pdbx_seq_one_letter_code
_entity_poly.pdbx_strand_id
1 'polypeptide(L)'
;MFLSQLPSIQAPQAQPVRPHRIQITLSDPSELQVSQGQVVELGDILVVRSAERIQLETRRIEIQSQLLALENTPPPDTIVLQQRILAYQQSQATYDQQYRLVTHLQASEVAPYLMRQEILRLQDLYSDLLNAHSQAQQAQLQHQQDTDNYRQEQTTQYQVLMGQLQIINLELNALTIRAPFAGSISRIRWLDQTNATLTVEVTIQP
;
A
#
# COMPACT_ATOMS: atom_id res chain seq x y z
N MET A 1 -29.37 -87.15 30.23
CA MET A 1 -28.13 -86.36 30.12
C MET A 1 -28.38 -85.25 29.11
N PHE A 2 -28.51 -84.01 29.57
CA PHE A 2 -28.70 -82.84 28.70
C PHE A 2 -27.31 -82.28 28.34
N LEU A 3 -26.99 -82.26 27.05
CA LEU A 3 -25.83 -81.56 26.51
C LEU A 3 -26.15 -80.07 26.45
N SER A 4 -25.63 -79.30 27.39
CA SER A 4 -25.70 -77.83 27.40
C SER A 4 -24.75 -77.28 26.34
N GLN A 5 -25.31 -76.77 25.23
CA GLN A 5 -24.57 -75.95 24.27
C GLN A 5 -24.24 -74.60 24.91
N LEU A 6 -22.95 -74.29 24.99
CA LEU A 6 -22.47 -72.96 25.37
C LEU A 6 -22.71 -71.97 24.21
N PRO A 7 -23.21 -70.76 24.47
CA PRO A 7 -23.36 -69.74 23.45
C PRO A 7 -21.98 -69.19 23.06
N SER A 8 -21.68 -69.22 21.77
CA SER A 8 -20.49 -68.61 21.18
C SER A 8 -20.57 -67.09 21.30
N ILE A 9 -19.72 -66.49 22.15
CA ILE A 9 -19.56 -65.04 22.22
C ILE A 9 -18.80 -64.60 20.95
N GLN A 10 -19.53 -64.04 19.98
CA GLN A 10 -18.92 -63.37 18.83
C GLN A 10 -18.16 -62.13 19.33
N ALA A 11 -16.85 -62.11 19.11
CA ALA A 11 -16.02 -60.94 19.35
C ALA A 11 -16.56 -59.75 18.52
N PRO A 12 -16.62 -58.53 19.08
CA PRO A 12 -17.04 -57.36 18.33
C PRO A 12 -16.09 -57.15 17.16
N GLN A 13 -16.62 -57.25 15.94
CA GLN A 13 -15.88 -56.97 14.71
C GLN A 13 -15.50 -55.49 14.71
N ALA A 14 -14.21 -55.20 14.89
CA ALA A 14 -13.68 -53.85 14.75
C ALA A 14 -13.99 -53.33 13.34
N GLN A 15 -14.77 -52.26 13.25
CA GLN A 15 -15.06 -51.63 11.97
C GLN A 15 -13.75 -51.14 11.34
N PRO A 16 -13.53 -51.36 10.02
CA PRO A 16 -12.32 -50.90 9.36
C PRO A 16 -12.30 -49.37 9.34
N VAL A 17 -11.30 -48.80 10.02
CA VAL A 17 -11.02 -47.37 10.01
C VAL A 17 -10.69 -46.96 8.58
N ARG A 18 -11.44 -46.00 8.02
CA ARG A 18 -11.28 -45.58 6.62
C ARG A 18 -10.10 -44.62 6.49
N PRO A 19 -9.19 -44.83 5.54
CA PRO A 19 -8.09 -43.90 5.30
C PRO A 19 -8.58 -42.59 4.67
N HIS A 20 -7.96 -41.48 5.04
CA HIS A 20 -8.21 -40.15 4.49
C HIS A 20 -7.23 -39.87 3.35
N ARG A 21 -7.73 -39.39 2.20
CA ARG A 21 -6.90 -39.01 1.04
C ARG A 21 -6.91 -37.50 0.86
N ILE A 22 -5.74 -36.93 0.64
CA ILE A 22 -5.54 -35.50 0.43
C ILE A 22 -4.78 -35.35 -0.88
N GLN A 23 -5.33 -34.57 -1.80
CA GLN A 23 -4.63 -34.19 -3.03
C GLN A 23 -3.99 -32.82 -2.82
N ILE A 24 -2.71 -32.73 -3.13
CA ILE A 24 -1.86 -31.58 -2.89
C ILE A 24 -1.14 -31.24 -4.20
N THR A 25 -1.14 -29.96 -4.57
CA THR A 25 -0.35 -29.46 -5.69
C THR A 25 0.92 -28.78 -5.17
N LEU A 26 2.06 -29.24 -5.67
CA LEU A 26 3.42 -28.80 -5.33
C LEU A 26 4.09 -28.21 -6.57
N SER A 27 5.07 -27.33 -6.39
CA SER A 27 5.93 -26.84 -7.47
C SER A 27 7.24 -27.61 -7.54
N ASP A 28 7.73 -28.12 -6.41
CA ASP A 28 8.95 -28.92 -6.30
C ASP A 28 8.71 -30.09 -5.33
N PRO A 29 9.26 -31.30 -5.59
CA PRO A 29 9.07 -32.43 -4.69
C PRO A 29 9.63 -32.22 -3.28
N SER A 30 10.64 -31.36 -3.12
CA SER A 30 11.24 -31.00 -1.82
C SER A 30 10.32 -30.19 -0.91
N GLU A 31 9.20 -29.67 -1.43
CA GLU A 31 8.20 -28.94 -0.64
C GLU A 31 7.42 -29.88 0.31
N LEU A 32 7.33 -31.17 -0.02
CA LEU A 32 6.65 -32.17 0.81
C LEU A 32 7.50 -32.49 2.04
N GLN A 33 6.99 -32.17 3.23
CA GLN A 33 7.70 -32.32 4.51
C GLN A 33 7.45 -33.68 5.19
N VAL A 34 6.67 -34.55 4.55
CA VAL A 34 6.29 -35.84 5.13
C VAL A 34 6.80 -37.01 4.31
N SER A 35 7.17 -38.08 5.01
CA SER A 35 7.60 -39.34 4.42
C SER A 35 6.58 -40.46 4.68
N GLN A 36 6.58 -41.47 3.81
CA GLN A 36 5.75 -42.66 4.03
C GLN A 36 6.14 -43.35 5.34
N GLY A 37 5.15 -43.74 6.15
CA GLY A 37 5.33 -44.33 7.48
C GLY A 37 5.46 -43.31 8.62
N GLN A 38 5.56 -42.02 8.32
CA GLN A 38 5.63 -40.97 9.34
C GLN A 38 4.28 -40.82 10.06
N VAL A 39 4.32 -40.64 11.37
CA VAL A 39 3.16 -40.24 12.17
C VAL A 39 3.04 -38.73 12.12
N VAL A 40 1.84 -38.23 11.85
CA VAL A 40 1.50 -36.81 11.81
C VAL A 40 0.37 -36.52 12.80
N GLU A 41 0.47 -35.42 13.51
CA GLU A 41 -0.59 -34.90 14.37
C GLU A 41 -1.48 -33.89 13.63
N LEU A 42 -2.63 -33.58 14.23
CA LEU A 42 -3.51 -32.54 13.71
C LEU A 42 -2.76 -31.20 13.70
N GLY A 43 -2.65 -30.58 12.52
CA GLY A 43 -1.98 -29.31 12.35
C GLY A 43 -0.50 -29.39 11.97
N ASP A 44 0.09 -30.60 11.91
CA ASP A 44 1.46 -30.79 11.43
C ASP A 44 1.62 -30.32 9.99
N ILE A 45 2.80 -29.82 9.64
CA ILE A 45 3.04 -29.26 8.31
C ILE A 45 3.27 -30.40 7.32
N LEU A 46 2.42 -30.47 6.30
CA LEU A 46 2.57 -31.41 5.18
C LEU A 46 3.44 -30.81 4.07
N VAL A 47 3.32 -29.50 3.84
CA VAL A 47 3.97 -28.80 2.74
C VAL A 47 4.50 -27.44 3.17
N VAL A 48 5.73 -27.13 2.74
CA VAL A 48 6.32 -25.79 2.83
C VAL A 48 6.84 -25.36 1.45
N ARG A 49 6.25 -24.32 0.89
CA ARG A 49 6.73 -23.69 -0.36
C ARG A 49 7.81 -22.65 -0.07
N SER A 50 9.02 -23.12 0.23
CA SER A 50 10.12 -22.27 0.69
C SER A 50 10.61 -21.27 -0.38
N ALA A 51 10.69 -21.68 -1.64
CA ALA A 51 11.10 -20.80 -2.74
C ALA A 51 10.09 -19.67 -2.99
N GLU A 52 8.80 -20.00 -3.06
CA GLU A 52 7.71 -19.03 -3.22
C GLU A 52 7.65 -18.07 -2.01
N ARG A 53 7.88 -18.58 -0.80
CA ARG A 53 7.99 -17.75 0.42
C ARG A 53 9.08 -16.70 0.30
N ILE A 54 10.28 -17.09 -0.12
CA ILE A 54 11.41 -16.15 -0.27
C ILE A 54 11.07 -15.05 -1.28
N GLN A 55 10.43 -15.40 -2.41
CA GLN A 55 10.02 -14.44 -3.42
C GLN A 55 8.98 -13.46 -2.87
N LEU A 56 7.95 -13.95 -2.19
CA LEU A 56 6.90 -13.13 -1.61
C LEU A 56 7.41 -12.27 -0.45
N GLU A 57 8.32 -12.77 0.39
CA GLU A 57 8.97 -11.99 1.45
C GLU A 57 9.84 -10.87 0.88
N THR A 58 10.60 -11.16 -0.19
CA THR A 58 11.37 -10.14 -0.92
C THR A 58 10.44 -9.05 -1.45
N ARG A 59 9.34 -9.43 -2.10
CA ARG A 59 8.36 -8.50 -2.63
C ARG A 59 7.68 -7.67 -1.52
N ARG A 60 7.39 -8.28 -0.37
CA ARG A 60 6.87 -7.58 0.81
C ARG A 60 7.83 -6.48 1.27
N ILE A 61 9.13 -6.78 1.36
CA ILE A 61 10.16 -5.83 1.76
C ILE A 61 10.24 -4.66 0.76
N GLU A 62 10.17 -4.95 -0.54
CA GLU A 62 10.14 -3.91 -1.59
C GLU A 62 8.94 -2.97 -1.44
N ILE A 63 7.75 -3.51 -1.16
CA ILE A 63 6.55 -2.68 -0.96
C ILE A 63 6.66 -1.86 0.33
N GLN A 64 7.22 -2.44 1.39
CA GLN A 64 7.48 -1.71 2.64
C GLN A 64 8.46 -0.56 2.43
N SER A 65 9.52 -0.74 1.63
CA SER A 65 10.44 0.34 1.32
C SER A 65 9.80 1.43 0.46
N GLN A 66 8.91 1.06 -0.46
CA GLN A 66 8.12 2.03 -1.25
C GLN A 66 7.16 2.84 -0.37
N LEU A 67 6.49 2.20 0.61
CA LEU A 67 5.64 2.90 1.57
C LEU A 67 6.43 3.92 2.41
N LEU A 68 7.63 3.54 2.87
CA LEU A 68 8.52 4.46 3.59
C LEU A 68 9.00 5.62 2.69
N ALA A 69 9.29 5.36 1.43
CA ALA A 69 9.67 6.40 0.48
C ALA A 69 8.51 7.39 0.23
N LEU A 70 7.28 6.87 0.13
CA LEU A 70 6.08 7.66 -0.07
C LEU A 70 5.86 8.64 1.09
N GLU A 71 6.00 8.17 2.33
CA GLU A 71 5.89 8.99 3.55
C GLU A 71 6.92 10.13 3.61
N ASN A 72 8.10 9.93 3.03
CA ASN A 72 9.19 10.92 3.00
C ASN A 72 9.20 11.78 1.73
N THR A 73 8.16 11.70 0.88
CA THR A 73 8.09 12.53 -0.32
C THR A 73 7.92 13.99 0.10
N PRO A 74 8.72 14.95 -0.42
CA PRO A 74 8.54 16.35 -0.08
C PRO A 74 7.22 16.90 -0.69
N PRO A 75 6.60 17.91 -0.04
CA PRO A 75 5.42 18.58 -0.58
C PRO A 75 5.78 19.43 -1.82
N PRO A 76 4.77 19.91 -2.58
CA PRO A 76 4.98 20.79 -3.72
C PRO A 76 5.80 22.03 -3.36
N ASP A 77 6.67 22.44 -4.30
CA ASP A 77 7.53 23.61 -4.12
C ASP A 77 6.70 24.89 -3.95
N THR A 78 7.11 25.73 -3.00
CA THR A 78 6.45 27.00 -2.66
C THR A 78 7.19 28.22 -3.21
N ILE A 79 8.34 28.05 -3.87
CA ILE A 79 9.18 29.17 -4.34
C ILE A 79 8.38 30.16 -5.19
N VAL A 80 7.59 29.67 -6.15
CA VAL A 80 6.80 30.55 -7.04
C VAL A 80 5.75 31.33 -6.25
N LEU A 81 5.04 30.68 -5.32
CA LEU A 81 4.05 31.33 -4.47
C LEU A 81 4.70 32.42 -3.61
N GLN A 82 5.82 32.10 -2.94
CA GLN A 82 6.56 33.05 -2.11
C GLN A 82 7.03 34.27 -2.91
N GLN A 83 7.58 34.05 -4.11
CA GLN A 83 8.00 35.13 -4.99
C GLN A 83 6.84 36.05 -5.38
N ARG A 84 5.66 35.49 -5.69
CA ARG A 84 4.47 36.29 -6.05
C ARG A 84 3.91 37.07 -4.87
N ILE A 85 3.87 36.48 -3.68
CA ILE A 85 3.46 37.17 -2.46
C ILE A 85 4.42 38.33 -2.14
N LEU A 86 5.74 38.10 -2.26
CA LEU A 86 6.73 39.13 -2.01
C LEU A 86 6.62 40.28 -3.02
N ALA A 87 6.42 39.97 -4.30
CA ALA A 87 6.21 40.99 -5.34
C ALA A 87 4.96 41.83 -5.04
N TYR A 88 3.85 41.21 -4.64
CA TYR A 88 2.65 41.93 -4.23
C TYR A 88 2.89 42.86 -3.04
N GLN A 89 3.59 42.40 -2.00
CA GLN A 89 3.94 43.21 -0.83
C GLN A 89 4.82 44.41 -1.20
N GLN A 90 5.79 44.21 -2.10
CA GLN A 90 6.66 45.29 -2.60
C GLN A 90 5.87 46.33 -3.40
N SER A 91 4.97 45.90 -4.29
CA SER A 91 4.08 46.80 -5.03
C SER A 91 3.18 47.60 -4.09
N GLN A 92 2.64 46.96 -3.05
CA GLN A 92 1.80 47.63 -2.05
C GLN A 92 2.57 48.69 -1.27
N ALA A 93 3.77 48.36 -0.77
CA ALA A 93 4.61 49.31 -0.06
C ALA A 93 4.99 50.52 -0.92
N THR A 94 5.31 50.28 -2.20
CA THR A 94 5.64 51.34 -3.16
C THR A 94 4.45 52.25 -3.44
N TYR A 95 3.26 51.66 -3.64
CA TYR A 95 2.02 52.41 -3.81
C TYR A 95 1.71 53.26 -2.57
N ASP A 96 1.79 52.69 -1.36
CA ASP A 96 1.50 53.38 -0.10
C ASP A 96 2.46 54.55 0.15
N GLN A 97 3.74 54.39 -0.19
CA GLN A 97 4.72 55.48 -0.09
C GLN A 97 4.35 56.62 -1.05
N GLN A 98 4.06 56.30 -2.31
CA GLN A 98 3.68 57.28 -3.32
C GLN A 98 2.37 57.99 -2.96
N TYR A 99 1.38 57.24 -2.48
CA TYR A 99 0.10 57.77 -2.06
C TYR A 99 0.28 58.85 -0.98
N ARG A 100 1.09 58.56 0.05
CA ARG A 100 1.41 59.53 1.12
C ARG A 100 2.09 60.79 0.58
N LEU A 101 2.99 60.65 -0.39
CA LEU A 101 3.64 61.80 -1.03
C LEU A 101 2.60 62.69 -1.74
N VAL A 102 1.72 62.09 -2.55
CA VAL A 102 0.65 62.83 -3.25
C VAL A 102 -0.25 63.54 -2.24
N THR A 103 -0.67 62.87 -1.17
CA THR A 103 -1.49 63.48 -0.10
C THR A 103 -0.78 64.67 0.54
N HIS A 104 0.51 64.55 0.85
CA HIS A 104 1.29 65.64 1.43
C HIS A 104 1.43 66.83 0.48
N LEU A 105 1.70 66.57 -0.81
CA LEU A 105 1.80 67.61 -1.83
C LEU A 105 0.45 68.32 -2.04
N GLN A 106 -0.68 67.62 -1.89
CA GLN A 106 -2.02 68.22 -2.03
C GLN A 106 -2.34 69.20 -0.90
N ALA A 107 -1.80 68.94 0.30
CA ALA A 107 -1.91 69.85 1.43
C ALA A 107 -0.94 71.04 1.35
N SER A 108 -0.01 71.03 0.39
CA SER A 108 1.02 72.05 0.20
C SER A 108 0.73 72.87 -1.06
N GLU A 109 1.14 74.14 -1.11
CA GLU A 109 0.98 75.00 -2.31
C GLU A 109 2.03 74.66 -3.39
N VAL A 110 1.95 73.45 -3.95
CA VAL A 110 2.88 72.94 -4.97
C VAL A 110 2.39 73.32 -6.36
N ALA A 111 3.32 73.56 -7.29
CA ALA A 111 2.97 73.88 -8.67
C ALA A 111 2.09 72.79 -9.34
N PRO A 112 0.99 73.16 -10.02
CA PRO A 112 0.01 72.19 -10.55
C PRO A 112 0.57 71.12 -11.49
N TYR A 113 1.65 71.42 -12.21
CA TYR A 113 2.27 70.46 -13.13
C TYR A 113 2.99 69.32 -12.40
N LEU A 114 3.64 69.60 -11.27
CA LEU A 114 4.29 68.57 -10.44
C LEU A 114 3.23 67.64 -9.83
N MET A 115 2.16 68.23 -9.31
CA MET A 115 1.02 67.47 -8.79
C MET A 115 0.46 66.51 -9.84
N ARG A 116 0.27 66.98 -11.08
CA ARG A 116 -0.22 66.15 -12.18
C ARG A 116 0.70 64.96 -12.48
N GLN A 117 2.02 65.17 -12.45
CA GLN A 117 2.99 64.11 -12.69
C GLN A 117 2.91 63.01 -11.62
N GLU A 118 2.83 63.39 -10.35
CA GLU A 118 2.75 62.42 -9.25
C GLU A 118 1.43 61.64 -9.25
N ILE A 119 0.33 62.27 -9.68
CA ILE A 119 -0.97 61.60 -9.86
C ILE A 119 -0.89 60.54 -10.97
N LEU A 120 -0.26 60.85 -12.11
CA LEU A 120 -0.07 59.89 -13.19
C LEU A 120 0.79 58.70 -12.74
N ARG A 121 1.89 58.98 -12.02
CA ARG A 121 2.74 57.93 -11.44
C ARG A 121 1.97 57.04 -10.47
N LEU A 122 1.11 57.62 -9.63
CA LEU A 122 0.26 56.87 -8.71
C LEU A 122 -0.73 55.96 -9.47
N GLN A 123 -1.25 56.42 -10.60
CA GLN A 123 -2.13 55.63 -11.46
C GLN A 123 -1.40 54.41 -12.06
N ASP A 124 -0.17 54.59 -12.53
CA ASP A 124 0.66 53.49 -13.04
C ASP A 124 0.95 52.45 -11.93
N LEU A 125 1.39 52.91 -10.75
CA LEU A 125 1.65 52.04 -9.59
C LEU A 125 0.40 51.29 -9.11
N TYR A 126 -0.78 51.90 -9.23
CA TYR A 126 -2.04 51.22 -8.91
C TYR A 126 -2.30 50.05 -9.88
N SER A 127 -2.01 50.24 -11.18
CA SER A 127 -2.15 49.17 -12.15
C SER A 127 -1.18 48.01 -11.87
N ASP A 128 0.07 48.31 -11.49
CA ASP A 128 1.07 47.32 -11.08
C ASP A 128 0.65 46.56 -9.82
N LEU A 129 0.07 47.27 -8.84
CA LEU A 129 -0.47 46.66 -7.63
C LEU A 129 -1.59 45.67 -7.94
N LEU A 130 -2.54 46.04 -8.81
CA LEU A 130 -3.63 45.15 -9.23
C LEU A 130 -3.11 43.92 -9.96
N ASN A 131 -2.12 44.09 -10.85
CA ASN A 131 -1.49 42.98 -11.55
C ASN A 131 -0.77 42.04 -10.58
N ALA A 132 0.01 42.59 -9.65
CA ALA A 132 0.73 41.80 -8.64
C ALA A 132 -0.25 41.06 -7.71
N HIS A 133 -1.37 41.69 -7.33
CA HIS A 133 -2.41 41.06 -6.54
C HIS A 133 -3.05 39.87 -7.26
N SER A 134 -3.45 40.07 -8.52
CA SER A 134 -4.03 39.02 -9.37
C SER A 134 -3.08 37.84 -9.54
N GLN A 135 -1.79 38.11 -9.79
CA GLN A 135 -0.78 37.06 -9.92
C GLN A 135 -0.55 36.30 -8.61
N ALA A 136 -0.52 36.99 -7.47
CA ALA A 136 -0.40 36.34 -6.16
C ALA A 136 -1.61 35.45 -5.85
N GLN A 137 -2.82 35.92 -6.16
CA GLN A 137 -4.05 35.15 -6.00
C GLN A 137 -4.06 33.90 -6.90
N GLN A 138 -3.68 34.04 -8.17
CA GLN A 138 -3.60 32.91 -9.09
C GLN A 138 -2.56 31.89 -8.62
N ALA A 139 -1.38 32.34 -8.16
CA ALA A 139 -0.36 31.45 -7.63
C ALA A 139 -0.82 30.71 -6.37
N GLN A 140 -1.63 31.36 -5.53
CA GLN A 140 -2.22 30.72 -4.34
C GLN A 140 -3.20 29.62 -4.72
N LEU A 141 -4.08 29.88 -5.70
CA LEU A 141 -5.02 28.87 -6.20
C LEU A 141 -4.29 27.70 -6.85
N GLN A 142 -3.26 27.97 -7.66
CA GLN A 142 -2.45 26.93 -8.27
C GLN A 142 -1.76 26.07 -7.20
N HIS A 143 -1.12 26.70 -6.22
CA HIS A 143 -0.46 25.97 -5.14
C HIS A 143 -1.44 25.13 -4.32
N GLN A 144 -2.66 25.61 -4.11
CA GLN A 144 -3.72 24.84 -3.46
C GLN A 144 -4.08 23.59 -4.27
N GLN A 145 -4.30 23.75 -5.58
CA GLN A 145 -4.57 22.61 -6.47
C GLN A 145 -3.41 21.61 -6.50
N ASP A 146 -2.18 22.08 -6.58
CA ASP A 146 -0.99 21.23 -6.59
C ASP A 146 -0.87 20.44 -5.28
N THR A 147 -1.20 21.08 -4.15
CA THR A 147 -1.20 20.43 -2.83
C THR A 147 -2.28 19.37 -2.72
N ASP A 148 -3.49 19.65 -3.22
CA ASP A 148 -4.61 18.72 -3.19
C ASP A 148 -4.36 17.51 -4.11
N ASN A 149 -3.87 17.75 -5.33
CA ASN A 149 -3.46 16.71 -6.26
C ASN A 149 -2.37 15.83 -5.67
N TYR A 150 -1.33 16.44 -5.10
CA TYR A 150 -0.25 15.73 -4.42
C TYR A 150 -0.79 14.82 -3.30
N ARG A 151 -1.69 15.34 -2.44
CA ARG A 151 -2.30 14.53 -1.36
C ARG A 151 -3.14 13.37 -1.89
N GLN A 152 -3.89 13.60 -2.95
CA GLN A 152 -4.71 12.57 -3.58
C GLN A 152 -3.85 11.47 -4.22
N GLU A 153 -2.78 11.85 -4.92
CA GLU A 153 -1.82 10.92 -5.50
C GLU A 153 -1.15 10.07 -4.42
N GLN A 154 -0.65 10.70 -3.35
CA GLN A 154 -0.06 10.03 -2.21
C GLN A 154 -1.04 9.02 -1.58
N THR A 155 -2.28 9.42 -1.37
CA THR A 155 -3.32 8.54 -0.81
C THR A 155 -3.60 7.35 -1.72
N THR A 156 -3.71 7.60 -3.03
CA THR A 156 -3.96 6.54 -4.02
C THR A 156 -2.81 5.55 -4.07
N GLN A 157 -1.57 6.03 -4.14
CA GLN A 157 -0.37 5.19 -4.12
C GLN A 157 -0.29 4.36 -2.84
N TYR A 158 -0.56 4.98 -1.69
CA TYR A 158 -0.57 4.29 -0.41
C TYR A 158 -1.61 3.16 -0.38
N GLN A 159 -2.84 3.41 -0.83
CA GLN A 159 -3.89 2.40 -0.89
C GLN A 159 -3.52 1.23 -1.81
N VAL A 160 -2.92 1.51 -2.97
CA VAL A 160 -2.45 0.47 -3.89
C VAL A 160 -1.39 -0.40 -3.24
N LEU A 161 -0.36 0.20 -2.63
CA LEU A 161 0.71 -0.54 -1.96
C LEU A 161 0.21 -1.34 -0.76
N MET A 162 -0.70 -0.77 0.04
CA MET A 162 -1.34 -1.48 1.14
C MET A 162 -2.17 -2.67 0.66
N GLY A 163 -2.91 -2.52 -0.44
CA GLY A 163 -3.65 -3.62 -1.06
C GLY A 163 -2.73 -4.74 -1.53
N GLN A 164 -1.61 -4.40 -2.19
CA GLN A 164 -0.61 -5.39 -2.60
C GLN A 164 0.02 -6.11 -1.39
N LEU A 165 0.31 -5.39 -0.32
CA LEU A 165 0.86 -5.98 0.91
C LEU A 165 -0.13 -6.93 1.59
N GLN A 166 -1.43 -6.59 1.58
CA GLN A 166 -2.49 -7.50 2.06
C GLN A 166 -2.54 -8.79 1.23
N ILE A 167 -2.49 -8.68 -0.10
CA ILE A 167 -2.49 -9.85 -0.99
C ILE A 167 -1.27 -10.74 -0.70
N ILE A 168 -0.07 -10.17 -0.63
CA ILE A 168 1.15 -10.93 -0.33
C ILE A 168 1.06 -11.61 1.04
N ASN A 169 0.49 -10.95 2.05
CA ASN A 169 0.32 -11.57 3.37
C ASN A 169 -0.67 -12.74 3.33
N LEU A 170 -1.74 -12.65 2.53
CA LEU A 170 -2.66 -13.76 2.31
C LEU A 170 -1.95 -14.92 1.59
N GLU A 171 -1.16 -14.62 0.56
CA GLU A 171 -0.38 -15.62 -0.19
C GLU A 171 0.64 -16.31 0.71
N LEU A 172 1.42 -15.55 1.50
CA LEU A 172 2.37 -16.08 2.48
C LEU A 172 1.73 -17.02 3.50
N ASN A 173 0.51 -16.70 3.94
CA ASN A 173 -0.25 -17.55 4.85
C ASN A 173 -0.75 -18.84 4.17
N ALA A 174 -1.00 -18.81 2.86
CA ALA A 174 -1.46 -19.95 2.08
C ALA A 174 -0.32 -20.92 1.68
N LEU A 175 0.96 -20.53 1.82
CA LEU A 175 2.11 -21.36 1.43
C LEU A 175 2.37 -22.59 2.32
N THR A 176 1.64 -22.74 3.42
CA THR A 176 1.82 -23.84 4.36
C THR A 176 0.55 -24.66 4.46
N ILE A 177 0.60 -25.90 3.96
CA ILE A 177 -0.52 -26.84 4.04
C ILE A 177 -0.29 -27.73 5.27
N ARG A 178 -1.29 -27.78 6.14
CA ARG A 178 -1.25 -28.55 7.40
C ARG A 178 -2.12 -29.80 7.33
N ALA A 179 -1.79 -30.78 8.15
CA ALA A 179 -2.52 -32.03 8.29
C ALA A 179 -3.91 -31.77 8.89
N PRO A 180 -5.00 -32.10 8.18
CA PRO A 180 -6.36 -31.91 8.68
C PRO A 180 -6.79 -33.00 9.68
N PHE A 181 -6.03 -34.09 9.78
CA PHE A 181 -6.27 -35.22 10.67
C PHE A 181 -4.94 -35.75 11.19
N ALA A 182 -4.95 -36.29 12.42
CA ALA A 182 -3.83 -37.07 12.93
C ALA A 182 -3.86 -38.50 12.36
N GLY A 183 -2.70 -39.14 12.28
CA GLY A 183 -2.57 -40.53 11.84
C GLY A 183 -1.18 -40.84 11.29
N SER A 184 -1.05 -41.97 10.59
CA SER A 184 0.18 -42.35 9.91
C SER A 184 0.06 -42.18 8.39
N ILE A 185 1.11 -41.69 7.74
CA ILE A 185 1.18 -41.54 6.29
C ILE A 185 1.34 -42.94 5.68
N SER A 186 0.23 -43.54 5.25
CA SER A 186 0.23 -44.88 4.67
C SER A 186 0.75 -44.92 3.23
N ARG A 187 0.50 -43.86 2.44
CA ARG A 187 0.87 -43.80 1.02
C ARG A 187 1.08 -42.36 0.56
N ILE A 188 2.12 -42.17 -0.26
CA ILE A 188 2.34 -40.95 -1.05
C ILE A 188 2.37 -41.39 -2.52
N ARG A 189 1.54 -40.80 -3.37
CA ARG A 189 1.45 -41.13 -4.79
C ARG A 189 1.54 -39.87 -5.63
N TRP A 190 2.57 -39.79 -6.47
CA TRP A 190 2.65 -38.79 -7.53
C TRP A 190 1.64 -39.14 -8.62
N LEU A 191 0.68 -38.27 -8.85
CA LEU A 191 -0.44 -38.48 -9.77
C LEU A 191 -0.14 -37.92 -11.16
N ASP A 192 0.33 -36.68 -11.20
CA ASP A 192 0.56 -35.96 -12.44
C ASP A 192 1.72 -34.97 -12.29
N GLN A 193 2.41 -34.71 -13.39
CA GLN A 193 3.48 -33.73 -13.49
C GLN A 193 3.33 -32.95 -14.79
N THR A 194 3.07 -31.66 -14.66
CA THR A 194 3.17 -30.71 -15.76
C THR A 194 4.50 -29.97 -15.71
N ASN A 195 4.77 -29.10 -16.68
CA ASN A 195 5.99 -28.29 -16.70
C ASN A 195 6.13 -27.36 -15.48
N ALA A 196 5.05 -27.09 -14.73
CA ALA A 196 5.07 -26.12 -13.63
C ALA A 196 4.48 -26.65 -12.31
N THR A 197 3.81 -27.81 -12.30
CA THR A 197 3.12 -28.34 -11.12
C THR A 197 3.23 -29.86 -11.01
N LEU A 198 3.29 -30.33 -9.77
CA LEU A 198 3.28 -31.72 -9.36
C LEU A 198 2.03 -31.98 -8.52
N THR A 199 1.23 -32.96 -8.88
CA THR A 199 0.07 -33.36 -8.07
C THR A 199 0.42 -34.62 -7.29
N VAL A 200 0.30 -34.57 -5.96
CA VAL A 200 0.57 -35.70 -5.07
C VAL A 200 -0.67 -36.03 -4.23
N GLU A 201 -0.99 -37.31 -4.12
CA GLU A 201 -2.00 -37.84 -3.21
C GLU A 201 -1.32 -38.40 -1.96
N VAL A 202 -1.66 -37.86 -0.80
CA VAL A 202 -1.21 -38.33 0.52
C VAL A 202 -2.37 -39.04 1.19
N THR A 203 -2.14 -40.28 1.64
CA THR A 203 -3.14 -41.08 2.36
C THR A 203 -2.77 -41.20 3.83
N ILE A 204 -3.61 -40.66 4.72
CA ILE A 204 -3.46 -40.72 6.18
C ILE A 204 -4.36 -41.84 6.71
N GLN A 205 -3.76 -42.77 7.45
CA GLN A 205 -4.46 -43.82 8.16
C GLN A 205 -4.61 -43.40 9.64
N PRO A 206 -5.84 -43.29 10.17
CA PRO A 206 -6.05 -42.89 11.57
C PRO A 206 -5.52 -43.92 12.57
#